data_AF-A0A6N2HZZ6-F1
#
_entry.id   AF-A0A6N2HZZ6-F1
#
_cell.length_a   1.000
_cell.length_b   1.000
_cell.length_c   1.000
_cell.angle_alpha   90.00
_cell.angle_beta   90.00
_cell.angle_gamma   90.00
#
_symmetry.space_group_name_H-M   'P 1'
#
loop_
_entity.id
_entity.type
_entity.pdbx_description
1 polymer ?
#
loop_
_entity_poly.entity_id
_entity_poly.type
_entity_poly.pdbx_seq_one_letter_code
_entity_poly.pdbx_strand_id
1 'polypeptide(L)'
;MLLLDIEAELSIWKEGRAVWSEEAFPVAELAYHLELWLQSPAVGQEDFEFDSMQADAGLIRIVGFDGGWRIGSNFTPDSWTSPVVWDVLVAEIKQFDRSVREGVAAMGIELSFIPEV
;
A
#
# COMPACT_ATOMS: atom_id res chain seq x y z
N MET A 1 -0.45 -17.16 6.51
CA MET A 1 0.07 -16.29 7.59
C MET A 1 -1.00 -15.25 7.86
N LEU A 2 -1.26 -14.90 9.12
CA LEU A 2 -2.33 -13.98 9.51
C LEU A 2 -1.68 -12.70 10.05
N LEU A 3 -1.85 -11.58 9.35
CA LEU A 3 -1.31 -10.26 9.71
C LEU A 3 -2.42 -9.38 10.28
N LEU A 4 -3.17 -9.93 11.21
CA LEU A 4 -4.39 -9.31 11.72
C LEU A 4 -4.09 -8.32 12.87
N ASP A 5 -5.02 -7.40 13.08
CA ASP A 5 -5.07 -6.43 14.19
C ASP A 5 -3.90 -5.42 14.26
N ILE A 6 -3.14 -5.25 13.17
CA ILE A 6 -2.16 -4.17 13.03
C ILE A 6 -2.75 -3.08 12.14
N GLU A 7 -3.45 -2.15 12.79
CA GLU A 7 -4.18 -1.06 12.14
C GLU A 7 -3.56 0.30 12.44
N ALA A 8 -3.62 1.20 11.46
CA ALA A 8 -3.23 2.60 11.61
C ALA A 8 -4.00 3.49 10.63
N GLU A 9 -3.90 4.80 10.83
CA GLU A 9 -4.44 5.76 9.88
C GLU A 9 -3.66 5.69 8.56
N LEU A 10 -4.38 5.52 7.44
CA LEU A 10 -3.83 5.59 6.10
C LEU A 10 -4.59 6.62 5.28
N SER A 11 -3.85 7.45 4.54
CA SER A 11 -4.43 8.48 3.67
C SER A 11 -3.75 8.52 2.31
N ILE A 12 -4.54 8.71 1.26
CA ILE A 12 -4.06 9.01 -0.09
C ILE A 12 -4.12 10.52 -0.29
N TRP A 13 -3.00 11.13 -0.69
CA TRP A 13 -2.88 12.57 -0.89
C TRP A 13 -2.68 12.94 -2.35
N LYS A 14 -3.32 14.02 -2.78
CA LYS A 14 -3.09 14.68 -4.07
C LYS A 14 -2.93 16.17 -3.85
N GLU A 15 -1.78 16.72 -4.25
CA GLU A 15 -1.53 18.18 -4.23
C GLU A 15 -1.84 18.83 -2.87
N GLY A 16 -1.49 18.15 -1.77
CA GLY A 16 -1.71 18.64 -0.41
C GLY A 16 -3.13 18.47 0.14
N ARG A 17 -4.00 17.73 -0.56
CA ARG A 17 -5.34 17.36 -0.10
C ARG A 17 -5.48 15.84 0.04
N ALA A 18 -6.00 15.38 1.17
CA ALA A 18 -6.43 13.99 1.31
C ALA A 18 -7.62 13.72 0.39
N VAL A 19 -7.47 12.76 -0.53
CA VAL A 19 -8.53 12.33 -1.46
C VAL A 19 -9.27 11.10 -0.96
N TRP A 20 -8.66 10.36 -0.02
CA TRP A 20 -9.23 9.22 0.68
C TRP A 20 -8.45 9.00 1.98
N SER A 21 -9.12 8.53 3.04
CA SER A 21 -8.52 8.23 4.33
C SER A 21 -9.32 7.14 5.04
N GLU A 22 -8.63 6.31 5.83
CA GLU A 22 -9.21 5.32 6.73
C GLU A 22 -8.43 5.34 8.06
N GLU A 23 -9.15 5.39 9.19
CA GLU A 23 -8.55 5.52 10.53
C GLU A 23 -8.01 4.17 11.04
N ALA A 24 -8.69 3.08 10.70
CA ALA A 24 -8.38 1.73 11.17
C ALA A 24 -7.99 0.83 9.99
N PHE A 25 -6.96 1.23 9.25
CA PHE A 25 -6.54 0.52 8.04
C PHE A 25 -5.51 -0.58 8.34
N PRO A 26 -5.63 -1.82 7.80
CA PRO A 26 -4.70 -2.93 8.05
C PRO A 26 -3.35 -2.72 7.34
N VAL A 27 -2.50 -1.86 7.90
CA VAL A 27 -1.24 -1.43 7.29
C VAL A 27 -0.21 -2.55 7.14
N ALA A 28 -0.23 -3.56 8.03
CA ALA A 28 0.67 -4.70 7.92
C ALA A 28 0.31 -5.64 6.76
N GLU A 29 -0.98 -5.88 6.53
CA GLU A 29 -1.45 -6.63 5.36
C GLU A 29 -1.08 -5.91 4.07
N LEU A 30 -1.30 -4.59 4.01
CA LEU A 30 -0.94 -3.81 2.83
C LEU A 30 0.56 -3.88 2.54
N ALA A 31 1.41 -3.69 3.54
CA ALA A 31 2.87 -3.79 3.38
C ALA A 31 3.27 -5.17 2.82
N TYR A 32 2.70 -6.25 3.38
CA TYR A 32 2.94 -7.60 2.88
C TYR A 32 2.49 -7.80 1.43
N HIS A 33 1.30 -7.30 1.06
CA HIS A 33 0.75 -7.46 -0.28
C HIS A 33 1.54 -6.63 -1.32
N LEU A 34 1.97 -5.42 -0.95
CA LEU A 34 2.82 -4.58 -1.80
C LEU A 34 4.18 -5.23 -2.04
N GLU A 35 4.80 -5.77 -1.00
CA GLU A 35 6.07 -6.49 -1.10
C GLU A 35 5.95 -7.71 -2.03
N LEU A 36 4.89 -8.51 -1.88
CA LEU A 36 4.60 -9.62 -2.81
C LEU A 36 4.41 -9.16 -4.25
N TRP A 37 3.69 -8.04 -4.44
CA TRP A 37 3.46 -7.48 -5.76
C TRP A 37 4.78 -7.00 -6.42
N LEU A 38 5.67 -6.36 -5.65
CA LEU A 38 7.01 -5.97 -6.13
C LEU A 38 7.92 -7.15 -6.48
N GLN A 39 7.65 -8.34 -5.93
CA GLN A 39 8.40 -9.57 -6.22
C GLN A 39 7.79 -10.38 -7.37
N SER A 40 6.63 -9.98 -7.90
CA SER A 40 5.98 -10.68 -9.02
C SER A 40 6.88 -10.69 -10.26
N PRO A 41 6.93 -11.79 -11.03
CA PRO A 41 7.62 -11.83 -12.32
C PRO A 41 7.13 -10.78 -13.32
N ALA A 42 5.91 -10.28 -13.14
CA ALA A 42 5.28 -9.24 -13.96
C ALA A 42 5.35 -7.85 -13.30
N VAL A 43 6.29 -7.65 -12.36
CA VAL A 43 6.52 -6.37 -11.68
C VAL A 43 6.60 -5.21 -12.68
N GLY A 44 5.89 -4.13 -12.40
CA GLY A 44 5.80 -2.97 -13.27
C GLY A 44 4.98 -3.16 -14.56
N GLN A 45 4.20 -4.25 -14.68
CA GLN A 45 3.30 -4.51 -15.81
C GLN A 45 1.87 -4.85 -15.40
N GLU A 46 1.65 -5.23 -14.13
CA GLU A 46 0.33 -5.60 -13.61
C GLU A 46 -0.15 -4.58 -12.57
N ASP A 47 -1.45 -4.27 -12.62
CA ASP A 47 -2.10 -3.45 -11.60
C ASP A 47 -2.10 -4.17 -10.24
N PHE A 48 -2.16 -3.38 -9.17
CA PHE A 48 -2.31 -3.85 -7.80
C PHE A 48 -3.71 -3.56 -7.30
N GLU A 49 -4.35 -4.54 -6.69
CA GLU A 49 -5.58 -4.35 -5.92
C GLU A 49 -5.38 -4.99 -4.54
N PHE A 50 -5.64 -4.21 -3.49
CA PHE A 50 -5.51 -4.69 -2.12
C PHE A 50 -6.67 -5.61 -1.78
N ASP A 51 -6.37 -6.90 -1.62
CA ASP A 51 -7.29 -7.95 -1.19
C ASP A 51 -7.00 -8.30 0.28
N SER A 52 -7.63 -7.59 1.20
CA SER A 52 -7.43 -7.75 2.65
C SER A 52 -8.29 -8.87 3.23
N MET A 53 -7.81 -9.49 4.30
CA MET A 53 -8.63 -10.37 5.14
C MET A 53 -9.50 -9.60 6.16
N GLN A 54 -9.13 -8.36 6.50
CA GLN A 54 -9.79 -7.53 7.52
C GLN A 54 -10.66 -6.41 6.96
N ALA A 55 -10.39 -5.99 5.72
CA ALA A 55 -11.00 -4.81 5.14
C ALA A 55 -11.60 -5.11 3.75
N ASP A 56 -12.44 -4.21 3.24
CA ASP A 56 -13.07 -4.41 1.94
C ASP A 56 -12.03 -4.44 0.80
N ALA A 57 -12.26 -5.30 -0.19
CA ALA A 57 -11.38 -5.40 -1.35
C ALA A 57 -11.31 -4.08 -2.14
N GLY A 58 -10.11 -3.72 -2.57
CA GLY A 58 -9.87 -2.54 -3.40
C GLY A 58 -9.92 -1.20 -2.66
N LEU A 59 -9.77 -1.20 -1.32
CA LEU A 59 -9.56 0.02 -0.56
C LEU A 59 -8.32 0.79 -1.05
N ILE A 60 -7.27 0.06 -1.43
CA ILE A 60 -6.11 0.58 -2.14
C ILE A 60 -5.99 -0.13 -3.48
N ARG A 61 -5.79 0.64 -4.54
CA ARG A 61 -5.46 0.16 -5.87
C ARG A 61 -4.37 1.00 -6.48
N ILE A 62 -3.46 0.37 -7.21
CA ILE A 62 -2.39 1.03 -7.97
C ILE A 62 -2.52 0.57 -9.41
N VAL A 63 -2.68 1.52 -10.33
CA VAL A 63 -2.90 1.19 -11.75
C VAL A 63 -1.94 1.94 -12.66
N GLY A 64 -1.56 1.29 -13.75
CA GLY A 64 -0.82 1.93 -14.84
C GLY A 64 -1.68 2.98 -15.55
N PHE A 65 -1.16 4.19 -15.75
CA PHE A 65 -1.85 5.28 -16.45
C PHE A 65 -0.87 6.28 -17.09
N ASP A 66 -1.05 6.58 -18.37
CA ASP A 66 -0.25 7.56 -19.13
C ASP A 66 1.28 7.40 -18.98
N GLY A 67 1.77 6.16 -18.95
CA GLY A 67 3.21 5.86 -18.80
C GLY A 67 3.76 5.99 -17.38
N GLY A 68 2.89 6.21 -16.39
CA GLY A 68 3.19 6.17 -14.96
C GLY A 68 2.18 5.33 -14.19
N TRP A 69 2.15 5.54 -12.88
CA TRP A 69 1.33 4.80 -11.92
C TRP A 69 0.58 5.74 -11.02
N ARG A 70 -0.69 5.45 -10.75
CA ARG A 70 -1.53 6.26 -9.87
C ARG A 70 -2.19 5.37 -8.82
N ILE A 71 -2.48 5.97 -7.66
CA ILE A 71 -3.05 5.30 -6.50
C ILE A 71 -4.46 5.85 -6.28
N GLY A 72 -5.38 4.97 -5.90
CA GLY A 72 -6.76 5.33 -5.59
C GLY A 72 -7.45 4.26 -4.76
N SER A 73 -8.77 4.38 -4.68
CA SER A 73 -9.65 3.45 -3.97
C SER A 73 -10.89 3.15 -4.81
N ASN A 74 -11.42 1.92 -4.76
CA ASN A 74 -12.70 1.57 -5.39
C ASN A 74 -13.89 2.31 -4.76
N PHE A 75 -13.75 2.80 -3.52
CA PHE A 75 -14.77 3.56 -2.80
C PHE A 75 -14.85 5.03 -3.23
N THR A 76 -13.80 5.53 -3.89
CA THR A 76 -13.76 6.86 -4.49
C THR A 76 -13.25 6.75 -5.93
N PRO A 77 -14.06 6.19 -6.85
CA PRO A 77 -13.59 5.70 -8.15
C PRO A 77 -12.97 6.78 -9.05
N ASP A 78 -13.40 8.03 -8.87
CA ASP A 78 -12.94 9.21 -9.62
C ASP A 78 -11.74 9.91 -8.95
N SER A 79 -11.38 9.52 -7.73
CA SER A 79 -10.28 10.09 -6.96
C SER A 79 -8.99 9.31 -7.20
N TRP A 80 -8.00 10.01 -7.76
CA TRP A 80 -6.69 9.46 -8.08
C TRP A 80 -5.57 10.43 -7.76
N THR A 81 -4.43 9.90 -7.31
CA THR A 81 -3.17 10.66 -7.31
C THR A 81 -2.76 11.03 -8.73
N SER A 82 -1.86 12.00 -8.85
CA SER A 82 -1.17 12.25 -10.12
C SER A 82 -0.24 11.07 -10.44
N PRO A 83 -0.12 10.66 -11.71
CA PRO A 83 0.73 9.54 -12.07
C PRO A 83 2.20 9.82 -11.76
N VAL A 84 2.89 8.83 -11.20
CA VAL A 84 4.32 8.85 -10.87
C VAL A 84 5.07 7.79 -11.67
N VAL A 85 6.36 8.00 -11.89
CA VAL A 85 7.21 6.99 -12.54
C VAL A 85 7.41 5.79 -11.62
N TRP A 86 7.67 4.63 -12.20
CA TRP A 86 7.84 3.36 -11.48
C TRP A 86 8.85 3.45 -10.33
N ASP A 87 10.04 4.00 -10.58
CA ASP A 87 11.09 4.08 -9.56
C ASP A 87 10.68 4.92 -8.34
N VAL A 88 9.86 5.97 -8.57
CA VAL A 88 9.31 6.80 -7.48
C VAL A 88 8.27 6.00 -6.70
N LEU A 89 7.37 5.29 -7.39
CA LEU A 89 6.39 4.43 -6.73
C LEU A 89 7.08 3.38 -5.84
N VAL A 90 8.10 2.68 -6.37
CA VAL A 90 8.85 1.65 -5.62
C VAL A 90 9.55 2.26 -4.40
N ALA A 91 10.13 3.45 -4.53
CA ALA A 91 10.77 4.12 -3.41
C ALA A 91 9.77 4.45 -2.29
N GLU A 92 8.59 4.96 -2.65
CA GLU A 92 7.52 5.28 -1.69
C GLU A 92 6.96 4.02 -1.01
N ILE A 93 6.77 2.92 -1.75
CA ILE A 93 6.34 1.63 -1.18
C ILE A 93 7.37 1.15 -0.16
N LYS A 94 8.66 1.15 -0.50
CA LYS A 94 9.73 0.74 0.43
C LYS A 94 9.81 1.64 1.67
N GLN A 95 9.51 2.93 1.52
CA GLN A 95 9.45 3.85 2.66
C GLN A 95 8.24 3.56 3.55
N PHE A 96 7.08 3.27 2.96
CA PHE A 96 5.90 2.82 3.68
C PHE A 96 6.18 1.52 4.45
N ASP A 97 6.74 0.51 3.80
CA ASP A 97 7.07 -0.77 4.43
C ASP A 97 8.04 -0.60 5.61
N ARG A 98 9.05 0.25 5.46
CA ARG A 98 9.96 0.61 6.56
C ARG A 98 9.20 1.25 7.72
N SER A 99 8.31 2.19 7.44
CA SER A 99 7.55 2.90 8.47
C SER A 99 6.62 1.96 9.24
N VAL A 100 5.95 1.03 8.53
CA VAL A 100 5.16 -0.04 9.15
C VAL A 100 6.06 -0.91 10.01
N ARG A 101 7.25 -1.28 9.52
CA ARG A 101 8.18 -2.13 10.26
C ARG A 101 8.65 -1.49 11.57
N GLU A 102 9.04 -0.23 11.50
CA GLU A 102 9.45 0.55 12.67
C GLU A 102 8.30 0.71 13.67
N GLY A 103 7.08 1.00 13.18
CA GLY A 103 5.89 1.14 14.02
C GLY A 103 5.54 -0.14 14.78
N VAL A 104 5.58 -1.29 14.11
CA VAL A 104 5.28 -2.57 14.76
C VAL A 104 6.38 -3.01 15.71
N ALA A 105 7.66 -2.78 15.37
CA ALA A 105 8.77 -3.03 16.27
C ALA A 105 8.66 -2.18 17.55
N ALA A 106 8.19 -0.93 17.45
CA ALA A 106 7.93 -0.07 18.61
C ALA A 106 6.81 -0.60 19.52
N MET A 107 5.91 -1.44 19.01
CA MET A 107 4.90 -2.15 19.81
C MET A 107 5.45 -3.42 20.48
N GLY A 108 6.72 -3.77 20.25
CA GLY A 108 7.35 -4.99 20.78
C GLY A 108 6.98 -6.26 20.02
N ILE A 109 6.45 -6.13 18.80
CA ILE A 109 6.09 -7.26 17.93
C ILE A 109 7.24 -7.46 16.94
N GLU A 110 7.81 -8.67 16.89
CA GLU A 110 8.85 -9.00 15.90
C GLU A 110 8.23 -9.29 14.53
N LEU A 111 8.58 -8.49 13.53
CA LEU A 111 8.16 -8.64 12.13
C LEU A 111 9.11 -9.50 11.28
N SER A 112 9.65 -10.59 11.84
CA SER A 112 10.49 -11.53 11.06
C SER A 112 9.72 -12.23 9.92
N PHE A 113 8.46 -11.86 9.71
CA PHE A 113 7.50 -12.47 8.81
C PHE A 113 7.12 -11.60 7.61
N ILE A 114 7.43 -10.29 7.60
CA ILE A 114 7.32 -9.52 6.36
C ILE A 114 8.61 -9.80 5.57
N PRO A 115 8.53 -10.36 4.34
CA PRO A 115 9.71 -10.73 3.55
C PRO A 115 10.72 -9.58 3.46
N GLU A 116 11.98 -9.83 3.80
CA GLU A 116 13.05 -8.85 3.60
C GLU A 116 13.62 -8.99 2.18
N VAL A 117 13.94 -7.84 1.57
CA VAL A 117 14.74 -7.75 0.34
C VAL A 117 16.16 -7.34 0.68
#